data_AF-A0A0C1GSG1-F1
#
_entry.id   AF-A0A0C1GSG1-F1
#
_cell.length_a   1.000
_cell.length_b   1.000
_cell.length_c   1.000
_cell.angle_alpha   90.00
_cell.angle_beta   90.00
_cell.angle_gamma   90.00
#
_symmetry.space_group_name_H-M   'P 1'
#
loop_
_entity.id
_entity.type
_entity.pdbx_description
1 polymer ?
#
loop_
_entity_poly.entity_id
_entity_poly.type
_entity_poly.pdbx_seq_one_letter_code
_entity_poly.pdbx_strand_id
1 'polypeptide(L)' 'MGGIWWLILSALTIIPMVKILPFFGINKYWCLLCLVPFGTIALLWWVGLKLQELERR' A
#
# COMPACT_ATOMS: atom_id res chain seq x y z
N MET A 1 23.41 9.31 -3.08
CA MET A 1 22.58 8.08 -3.14
C MET A 1 21.39 8.19 -2.17
N GLY A 2 20.49 9.16 -2.35
CA GLY A 2 19.44 9.46 -1.35
C GLY A 2 18.03 9.50 -1.95
N GLY A 3 17.76 10.47 -2.83
CA GLY A 3 16.41 10.67 -3.39
C GLY A 3 16.02 9.67 -4.50
N ILE A 4 16.91 9.41 -5.46
CA ILE A 4 16.60 8.50 -6.59
C ILE A 4 16.31 7.08 -6.10
N TRP A 5 17.11 6.59 -5.15
CA TRP A 5 16.92 5.27 -4.56
C TRP A 5 15.61 5.17 -3.77
N TRP A 6 15.24 6.23 -3.06
CA TRP A 6 13.97 6.31 -2.35
C TRP A 6 12.78 6.29 -3.30
N LEU A 7 12.84 7.01 -4.43
CA LEU A 7 11.79 6.98 -5.45
C LEU A 7 11.63 5.60 -6.08
N ILE A 8 12.73 4.88 -6.31
CA ILE A 8 12.71 3.51 -6.83
C ILE A 8 12.02 2.59 -5.82
N LEU A 9 12.38 2.68 -4.53
CA LEU A 9 11.75 1.88 -3.47
C LEU A 9 10.27 2.21 -3.29
N SER A 10 9.90 3.48 -3.27
CA SER A 10 8.50 3.91 -3.19
C SER A 10 7.70 3.43 -4.41
N ALA A 11 8.26 3.52 -5.63
CA ALA A 11 7.63 3.01 -6.84
C ALA A 11 7.42 1.49 -6.79
N LEU A 12 8.44 0.73 -6.36
CA LEU A 12 8.32 -0.72 -6.15
C LEU A 12 7.23 -1.09 -5.14
N THR A 13 6.95 -0.22 -4.18
CA THR A 13 5.92 -0.43 -3.14
C THR A 13 4.52 -0.02 -3.64
N ILE A 14 4.43 1.02 -4.46
CA ILE A 14 3.17 1.52 -5.05
C ILE A 14 2.59 0.49 -6.03
N ILE A 15 3.43 -0.13 -6.86
CA ILE A 15 2.99 -1.08 -7.91
C ILE A 15 2.11 -2.22 -7.36
N PRO A 16 2.49 -2.97 -6.31
CA PRO A 16 1.62 -4.01 -5.75
C PRO A 16 0.37 -3.41 -5.08
N MET A 17 0.47 -2.27 -4.41
CA MET A 17 -0.68 -1.64 -3.75
C MET A 17 -1.77 -1.18 -4.71
N VAL A 18 -1.39 -0.81 -5.93
CA VAL A 18 -2.35 -0.49 -7.01
C VAL A 18 -3.28 -1.66 -7.33
N LYS A 19 -2.83 -2.90 -7.14
CA LYS A 19 -3.65 -4.10 -7.34
C LYS A 19 -4.33 -4.57 -6.05
N ILE A 20 -3.63 -4.49 -4.91
CA ILE A 20 -4.12 -4.99 -3.62
C ILE A 20 -5.28 -4.14 -3.08
N LEU A 21 -5.16 -2.81 -3.13
CA LEU A 21 -6.19 -1.91 -2.59
C LEU A 21 -7.57 -2.12 -3.23
N PRO A 22 -7.71 -2.14 -4.58
CA PRO A 22 -9.02 -2.37 -5.19
C PRO A 22 -9.56 -3.79 -4.95
N PHE A 23 -8.71 -4.78 -4.73
CA PHE A 23 -9.15 -6.14 -4.34
C PHE A 23 -9.92 -6.12 -3.01
N PHE A 24 -9.51 -5.28 -2.05
CA PHE A 24 -10.21 -5.09 -0.79
C PHE A 24 -11.32 -4.00 -0.83
N GLY A 25 -11.66 -3.48 -2.02
CA GLY A 25 -12.63 -2.39 -2.18
C GLY A 25 -12.10 -1.01 -1.76
N ILE A 26 -10.79 -0.86 -1.55
CA ILE A 26 -10.14 0.41 -1.21
C ILE A 26 -9.77 1.15 -2.50
N ASN A 27 -9.97 2.47 -2.53
CA ASN A 27 -9.73 3.28 -3.71
C ASN A 27 -8.23 3.28 -4.11
N LYS A 28 -7.94 3.05 -5.40
CA LYS A 28 -6.58 3.00 -5.96
C LYS A 28 -5.76 4.27 -5.71
N TYR A 29 -6.38 5.44 -5.56
CA TYR A 29 -5.65 6.70 -5.30
C TYR A 29 -4.93 6.70 -3.95
N TRP A 30 -5.33 5.85 -3.01
CA TRP A 30 -4.65 5.71 -1.72
C TRP A 30 -3.21 5.22 -1.86
N CYS A 31 -2.82 4.59 -2.98
CA CYS A 31 -1.42 4.19 -3.23
C CYS A 31 -0.42 5.34 -3.14
N LEU A 32 -0.85 6.60 -3.37
CA LEU A 32 0.04 7.76 -3.29
C LEU A 32 0.63 7.96 -1.89
N LEU A 33 -0.04 7.45 -0.84
CA LEU A 33 0.50 7.44 0.52
C LEU A 33 1.75 6.57 0.66
N CYS A 34 1.99 5.59 -0.24
CA CYS A 34 3.22 4.81 -0.25
C CYS A 34 4.46 5.60 -0.65
N LEU A 35 4.31 6.85 -1.10
CA LEU A 35 5.46 7.76 -1.18
C LEU A 35 6.03 7.96 0.22
N VAL A 36 5.21 8.17 1.25
CA VAL A 36 5.71 8.34 2.62
C VAL A 36 5.79 6.97 3.31
N PRO A 37 6.92 6.61 3.97
CA PRO A 37 7.05 5.31 4.64
C PRO A 37 5.95 5.05 5.69
N PHE A 38 5.50 6.09 6.41
CA PHE A 38 4.36 5.99 7.32
C PHE A 38 3.04 5.68 6.61
N GLY A 39 2.83 6.22 5.40
CA GLY A 39 1.63 5.92 4.61
C GLY A 39 1.61 4.47 4.12
N THR A 40 2.77 3.91 3.76
CA THR A 40 2.90 2.47 3.47
C THR A 40 2.49 1.62 4.67
N ILE A 41 2.96 1.94 5.88
CA ILE A 41 2.62 1.18 7.09
C ILE A 41 1.11 1.23 7.35
N ALA A 42 0.50 2.41 7.25
CA ALA A 42 -0.95 2.56 7.45
C ALA A 42 -1.77 1.74 6.43
N LEU A 43 -1.36 1.73 5.15
CA LEU A 43 -2.04 0.95 4.11
C LEU A 43 -1.88 -0.55 4.32
N LEU A 44 -0.67 -1.01 4.69
CA LEU A 44 -0.44 -2.41 5.04
C LEU A 44 -1.30 -2.84 6.23
N TRP A 45 -1.43 -1.98 7.25
CA TRP A 45 -2.29 -2.25 8.39
C TRP A 45 -3.76 -2.38 7.98
N TRP A 46 -4.26 -1.46 7.14
CA TRP A 46 -5.62 -1.51 6.64
C TRP A 46 -5.88 -2.77 5.80
N VAL A 47 -4.96 -3.11 4.90
CA VAL A 47 -5.01 -4.36 4.14
C VAL A 47 -5.03 -5.58 5.07
N GLY A 48 -4.22 -5.59 6.13
CA GLY A 48 -4.21 -6.66 7.14
C GLY A 48 -5.54 -6.81 7.87
N LEU A 49 -6.18 -5.70 8.28
CA LEU A 49 -7.51 -5.73 8.88
C LEU A 49 -8.56 -6.30 7.93
N LYS A 50 -8.50 -5.91 6.64
CA LYS A 50 -9.41 -6.43 5.62
C LYS A 50 -9.17 -7.90 5.29
N LEU A 51 -7.93 -8.35 5.37
CA LEU A 51 -7.59 -9.76 5.23
C LEU A 51 -8.18 -10.60 6.38
N GLN A 52 -8.05 -10.12 7.63
CA GLN A 52 -8.65 -10.78 8.80
C GLN A 52 -10.18 -10.85 8.72
N GLU A 53 -10.83 -9.81 8.17
CA GLU A 53 -12.28 -9.83 7.91
C GLU A 53 -12.69 -10.91 6.90
N LEU A 54 -11.84 -11.21 5.90
CA LEU A 54 -12.08 -12.28 4.92
C LEU A 54 -11.82 -13.66 5.49
N GLU A 55 -10.75 -13.86 6.26
CA GLU A 55 -10.44 -15.16 6.89
C GLU A 55 -11.47 -15.58 7.94
N ARG A 56 -12.16 -14.61 8.56
CA ARG A 56 -13.21 -14.88 9.56
C ARG A 56 -14.56 -15.23 8.91
N ARG A 57 -14.71 -15.08 7.59
CA ARG A 57 -15.91 -15.50 6.84
C ARG A 57 -15.73 -16.91 6.29
#